data_AF-A0A7Y7IWV4-F1
#
_entry.id   AF-A0A7Y7IWV4-F1
#
_cell.length_a   1.000
_cell.length_b   1.000
_cell.length_c   1.000
_cell.angle_alpha   90.00
_cell.angle_beta   90.00
_cell.angle_gamma   90.00
#
_symmetry.space_group_name_H-M   'P 1'
#
loop_
_entity.id
_entity.type
_entity.pdbx_description
1 polymer ?
#
loop_
_entity_poly.entity_id
_entity_poly.type
_entity_poly.pdbx_seq_one_letter_code
_entity_poly.pdbx_strand_id
1 'polypeptide(L)'
;TVPLHVAGRLMVDDTGSLLGACLSGAGIAQLLELYARDLIAQKRLVHLLPEWSDETFPLYAYHHASHLMSAKVRAFLDFVRELAS
;
A
#
# COMPACT_ATOMS: atom_id res chain seq x y z
N THR A 1 21.48 0.10 -12.67
CA THR A 1 20.15 -0.41 -13.06
C THR A 1 20.12 -0.63 -14.56
N VAL A 2 19.54 -1.74 -15.02
CA VAL A 2 19.35 -2.03 -16.45
C VAL A 2 17.96 -1.52 -16.85
N PRO A 3 17.80 -0.71 -17.90
CA PRO A 3 16.49 -0.27 -18.34
C PRO A 3 15.69 -1.46 -18.88
N LEU A 4 14.51 -1.70 -18.31
CA LEU A 4 13.57 -2.74 -18.71
C LEU A 4 12.31 -2.09 -19.26
N HIS A 5 11.99 -2.38 -20.53
CA HIS A 5 10.70 -1.99 -21.10
C HIS A 5 9.66 -3.06 -20.77
N VAL A 6 8.74 -2.75 -19.86
CA VAL A 6 7.67 -3.67 -19.45
C VAL A 6 6.42 -3.37 -20.28
N ALA A 7 6.11 -4.24 -21.23
CA ALA A 7 4.84 -4.22 -21.96
C ALA A 7 3.86 -5.20 -21.30
N GLY A 8 3.12 -4.72 -20.30
CA GLY A 8 2.07 -5.51 -19.66
C GLY A 8 0.86 -5.72 -20.58
N ARG A 9 0.17 -6.86 -20.42
CA ARG A 9 -1.11 -7.12 -21.12
C ARG A 9 -2.25 -6.20 -20.66
N LEU A 10 -2.09 -5.58 -19.49
CA LEU A 10 -3.01 -4.64 -18.87
C LEU A 10 -2.19 -3.61 -18.11
N MET A 11 -2.54 -2.34 -18.23
CA MET A 11 -2.04 -1.26 -17.39
C MET A 11 -3.23 -0.53 -16.78
N VAL A 12 -3.14 -0.25 -15.49
CA VAL A 12 -4.14 0.44 -14.67
C VAL A 12 -3.40 1.38 -13.72
N ASP A 13 -4.04 2.46 -13.30
CA ASP A 13 -3.47 3.50 -12.45
C ASP A 13 -4.06 3.54 -11.03
N ASP A 14 -4.99 2.64 -10.72
CA ASP A 14 -5.60 2.51 -9.39
C ASP A 14 -5.42 1.10 -8.79
N THR A 15 -5.42 1.04 -7.46
CA THR A 15 -5.22 -0.20 -6.70
C THR A 15 -6.38 -1.18 -6.85
N GLY A 16 -7.63 -0.70 -6.95
CA GLY A 16 -8.81 -1.55 -7.01
C GLY A 16 -8.85 -2.38 -8.28
N SER A 17 -8.63 -1.73 -9.43
CA SER A 17 -8.54 -2.40 -10.73
C SER A 17 -7.36 -3.38 -10.79
N LEU A 18 -6.20 -2.99 -10.23
CA LEU A 18 -5.02 -3.85 -10.19
C LEU A 18 -5.28 -5.12 -9.38
N LEU A 19 -5.90 -4.99 -8.20
CA LEU A 19 -6.24 -6.10 -7.33
C LEU A 19 -7.31 -7.00 -7.96
N GLY A 20 -8.35 -6.41 -8.55
CA GLY A 20 -9.41 -7.15 -9.25
C GLY A 20 -8.88 -7.97 -10.42
N ALA A 21 -7.97 -7.40 -11.22
CA ALA A 21 -7.31 -8.12 -12.30
C ALA A 21 -6.48 -9.31 -11.79
N CYS A 22 -5.69 -9.10 -10.72
CA CYS A 22 -4.88 -10.16 -10.12
C CYS A 22 -5.75 -11.30 -9.55
N LEU A 23 -6.80 -10.96 -8.79
CA LEU A 23 -7.76 -11.92 -8.23
C LEU A 23 -8.54 -12.70 -9.30
N SER A 24 -8.71 -12.11 -10.48
CA SER A 24 -9.35 -12.75 -11.64
C SER A 24 -8.39 -13.61 -12.46
N GLY A 25 -7.11 -13.72 -12.06
CA GLY A 25 -6.10 -14.51 -12.75
C GLY A 25 -5.51 -13.85 -13.99
N ALA A 26 -5.65 -12.53 -14.17
CA ALA A 26 -5.12 -11.82 -15.33
C ALA A 26 -3.59 -11.71 -15.32
N GLY A 27 -2.94 -11.85 -14.16
CA GLY A 27 -1.49 -11.77 -14.01
C GLY A 27 -1.04 -11.54 -12.56
N ILE A 28 0.18 -11.02 -12.42
CA ILE A 28 0.81 -10.67 -11.13
C ILE A 28 0.75 -9.15 -10.92
N ALA A 29 0.73 -8.72 -9.66
CA ALA A 29 0.68 -7.31 -9.29
C ALA A 29 1.64 -7.02 -8.13
N GLN A 30 2.28 -5.84 -8.18
CA GLN A 30 3.00 -5.29 -7.02
C GLN A 30 2.03 -4.43 -6.24
N LEU A 31 1.76 -4.82 -5.00
CA LEU A 31 0.77 -4.19 -4.12
C LEU A 31 1.44 -3.81 -2.80
N LEU A 32 0.96 -2.73 -2.17
CA LEU A 32 1.27 -2.51 -0.76
C LEU A 32 0.68 -3.65 0.07
N GLU A 33 1.43 -4.12 1.06
CA GLU A 33 1.03 -5.26 1.90
C GLU A 33 -0.34 -5.06 2.55
N LEU A 34 -0.70 -3.81 2.89
CA LEU A 34 -2.01 -3.44 3.45
C LEU A 34 -3.19 -3.95 2.60
N TYR A 35 -3.05 -4.02 1.27
CA TYR A 35 -4.11 -4.52 0.39
C TYR A 35 -4.07 -6.04 0.18
N ALA A 36 -2.93 -6.68 0.38
CA ALA A 36 -2.71 -8.08 0.02
C ALA A 36 -2.75 -9.03 1.24
N ARG A 37 -2.45 -8.54 2.45
CA ARG A 37 -2.29 -9.33 3.68
C ARG A 37 -3.42 -10.34 3.89
N ASP A 38 -4.65 -9.87 3.94
CA ASP A 38 -5.82 -10.72 4.20
C ASP A 38 -6.10 -11.69 3.05
N LEU A 39 -5.86 -11.26 1.81
CA LEU A 39 -6.08 -12.09 0.63
C LEU A 39 -5.06 -13.23 0.53
N ILE A 40 -3.81 -12.99 0.96
CA ILE A 40 -2.78 -14.02 1.07
C ILE A 40 -3.14 -14.98 2.21
N ALA A 41 -3.56 -14.47 3.38
CA ALA A 41 -4.01 -15.30 4.50
C ALA A 41 -5.19 -16.22 4.12
N GLN A 42 -6.10 -15.71 3.29
CA GLN A 42 -7.23 -16.45 2.73
C GLN A 42 -6.85 -17.36 1.54
N LYS A 43 -5.57 -17.42 1.15
CA LYS A 43 -5.06 -18.17 -0.01
C LYS A 43 -5.70 -17.77 -1.35
N ARG A 44 -6.24 -16.55 -1.44
CA ARG A 44 -6.75 -15.96 -2.68
C ARG A 44 -5.63 -15.34 -3.53
N LEU A 45 -4.54 -14.96 -2.89
CA LEU A 45 -3.29 -14.52 -3.52
C LEU A 45 -2.11 -15.32 -2.96
N VAL A 46 -1.00 -15.32 -3.71
CA VAL A 46 0.27 -15.94 -3.30
C VAL A 46 1.39 -14.92 -3.47
N HIS A 47 2.31 -14.86 -2.51
CA HIS A 47 3.49 -14.00 -2.57
C HIS A 47 4.60 -14.69 -3.37
N LEU A 48 5.00 -14.11 -4.50
CA LEU A 48 5.89 -14.77 -5.48
C LEU A 48 7.40 -14.56 -5.24
N LEU A 49 7.80 -13.45 -4.62
CA LEU A 49 9.20 -13.03 -4.45
C LEU A 49 9.46 -12.52 -3.02
N PRO A 50 9.25 -13.35 -1.98
CA PRO A 50 9.35 -12.93 -0.59
C PRO A 50 10.76 -12.45 -0.18
N GLU A 51 11.79 -12.80 -0.94
CA GLU A 51 13.16 -12.36 -0.72
C GLU A 51 13.45 -10.95 -1.27
N TRP A 52 12.49 -10.32 -1.96
CA TRP A 52 12.59 -8.96 -2.53
C TRP A 52 11.63 -7.97 -1.85
N SER A 53 11.33 -8.17 -0.55
CA SER A 53 10.30 -7.41 0.18
C SER A 53 10.84 -6.32 1.11
N ASP A 54 12.10 -5.92 0.96
CA ASP A 54 12.73 -4.94 1.86
C ASP A 54 12.29 -3.49 1.61
N GLU A 55 11.56 -3.23 0.52
CA GLU A 55 11.08 -1.89 0.18
C GLU A 55 9.93 -1.47 1.12
N THR A 56 10.16 -0.40 1.88
CA THR A 56 9.16 0.14 2.82
C THR A 56 8.65 1.50 2.37
N PHE A 57 7.33 1.70 2.45
CA PHE A 57 6.68 2.98 2.17
C PHE A 57 6.15 3.57 3.48
N PRO A 58 6.94 4.43 4.17
CA PRO A 58 6.50 5.01 5.44
C PRO A 58 5.25 5.89 5.25
N LEU A 59 4.27 5.70 6.13
CA LEU A 59 3.06 6.52 6.18
C LEU A 59 3.28 7.69 7.13
N TYR A 60 3.04 8.91 6.64
CA TYR A 60 3.21 10.13 7.41
C TYR A 60 1.88 10.87 7.60
N ALA A 61 1.67 11.40 8.81
CA ALA A 61 0.67 12.43 9.05
C ALA A 61 1.34 13.81 8.91
N TYR A 62 1.01 14.54 7.85
CA TYR A 62 1.55 15.88 7.61
C TYR A 62 0.56 16.96 8.06
N HIS A 63 1.05 17.94 8.82
CA HIS A 63 0.28 19.10 9.24
C HIS A 63 1.16 20.34 9.29
N HIS A 64 0.55 21.52 9.24
CA HIS A 64 1.29 22.77 9.39
C HIS A 64 2.00 22.83 10.76
N ALA A 65 3.28 23.19 10.75
CA ALA A 65 4.04 23.43 11.97
C ALA A 65 3.63 24.78 12.57
N SER A 66 2.72 24.75 13.53
CA SER A 66 2.32 25.93 14.32
C SER A 66 2.90 25.82 15.72
N HIS A 67 3.43 26.93 16.24
CA HIS A 67 3.82 27.04 17.65
C HIS A 67 2.63 26.77 18.60
N LEU A 68 1.40 27.08 18.15
CA LEU A 68 0.16 26.80 18.85
C LEU A 68 -0.70 25.90 17.98
N MET A 69 -0.49 24.58 18.08
CA MET A 69 -1.36 23.60 17.45
C MET A 69 -2.76 23.63 18.10
N SER A 70 -3.81 23.68 17.29
CA SER A 70 -5.18 23.65 17.79
C SER A 70 -5.49 22.33 18.52
N ALA A 71 -6.33 22.39 19.54
CA ALA A 71 -6.75 21.22 20.30
C ALA A 71 -7.40 20.15 19.40
N LYS A 72 -8.15 20.57 18.37
CA LYS A 72 -8.79 19.66 17.40
C LYS A 72 -7.76 18.87 16.57
N VAL A 73 -6.70 19.53 16.08
CA VAL A 73 -5.65 18.85 15.31
C VAL A 73 -4.90 17.87 16.21
N ARG A 74 -4.56 18.29 17.44
CA ARG A 74 -3.92 17.41 18.43
C ARG A 74 -4.75 16.16 18.70
N ALA A 75 -6.03 16.33 19.04
CA ALA A 75 -6.93 15.22 19.32
C ALA A 75 -7.07 14.26 18.13
N PHE A 76 -7.09 14.78 16.90
CA PHE A 76 -7.12 13.94 15.70
C PHE A 76 -5.82 13.16 15.49
N LEU A 77 -4.65 13.79 15.69
CA LEU A 77 -3.36 13.11 15.59
C LEU A 77 -3.19 12.04 16.67
N ASP A 78 -3.64 12.31 17.89
CA ASP A 78 -3.62 11.34 18.99
C ASP A 78 -4.51 10.12 18.64
N PHE A 79 -5.72 10.36 18.13
CA PHE A 79 -6.60 9.29 17.63
C PHE A 79 -5.97 8.46 16.51
N VAL A 80 -5.36 9.10 15.50
CA VAL A 80 -4.69 8.37 14.40
C VAL A 80 -3.52 7.54 14.92
N ARG A 81 -2.76 8.05 15.90
CA ARG A 81 -1.66 7.30 16.53
C ARG A 81 -2.15 6.06 17.26
N GLU A 82 -3.29 6.12 17.95
CA GLU A 82 -3.91 4.96 18.61
C GLU A 82 -4.39 3.89 17.62
N LEU A 83 -4.80 4.29 16.40
CA LEU A 83 -5.20 3.36 15.35
C LEU A 83 -4.03 2.70 14.62
N ALA A 84 -2.88 3.38 14.55
CA ALA A 84 -1.72 2.95 13.78
C ALA A 84 -0.68 2.18 14.62
N SER A 85 -0.84 2.16 15.95
CA SER A 85 -0.02 1.40 16.90
C SER A 85 -0.52 -0.04 17.06
#